data_AF-A0A381XH98-F1
#
_entry.id   AF-A0A381XH98-F1
#
_cell.length_a   1.000
_cell.length_b   1.000
_cell.length_c   1.000
_cell.angle_alpha   90.00
_cell.angle_beta   90.00
_cell.angle_gamma   90.00
#
_symmetry.space_group_name_H-M   'P 1'
#
loop_
_entity.id
_entity.type
_entity.pdbx_description
1 polymer ?
#
loop_
_entity_poly.entity_id
_entity_poly.type
_entity_poly.pdbx_seq_one_letter_code
_entity_poly.pdbx_strand_id
1 'polypeptide(L)'
;MTLRTIRKTVAMLILSSVLALIVACAGEAETIIVEKEVIKEVPVEKVVEKQVVKEVEVPGETVVVEKEVVKTVEVAGETVVVEKIRTVVEEVPVEVIVEKEVVKVVEIEVNKPQTYSEAPGLSQAVSAGSLPPVSERLPSDPMVMPVFGSIGKYGGTLRRGYLGPADGCNMFRVSRTSLVRFAADGFNLIPSVAKSLTPNSDGSVWTAKLRKGMKWSDGSPFTADDFMFQYEDVIMNDELTPSKPPFLKLGDGLGEVAKIDETTVEFRFPGQNFLFAEIAAQADEACYGNTRNVPWAPAHYMKQFLPKYNSDVDALAEAGGFEDWTQLYLSRTQYNLNVDKPTIAPWKFS
;
A
#
# COMPACT_ATOMS: atom_id res chain seq x y z
N MET A 1 39.93 33.28 -28.89
CA MET A 1 40.40 34.56 -28.31
C MET A 1 39.18 35.49 -28.22
N THR A 2 38.68 35.73 -27.00
CA THR A 2 38.73 37.01 -26.25
C THR A 2 37.49 37.88 -26.51
N LEU A 3 36.55 37.96 -25.55
CA LEU A 3 36.43 39.01 -24.50
C LEU A 3 35.86 40.35 -25.05
N ARG A 4 34.99 41.15 -24.38
CA ARG A 4 34.19 41.02 -23.13
C ARG A 4 33.31 42.29 -22.93
N THR A 5 32.17 42.15 -22.23
CA THR A 5 31.57 43.15 -21.27
C THR A 5 30.87 44.48 -21.65
N ILE A 6 29.88 44.82 -20.80
CA ILE A 6 29.34 46.15 -20.34
C ILE A 6 28.35 46.87 -21.30
N ARG A 7 27.06 47.20 -21.01
CA ARG A 7 26.25 47.57 -19.81
C ARG A 7 26.07 49.10 -19.62
N LYS A 8 24.90 49.67 -19.97
CA LYS A 8 24.07 50.66 -19.17
C LYS A 8 22.99 51.43 -19.98
N THR A 9 21.74 51.27 -19.54
CA THR A 9 20.68 52.27 -19.24
C THR A 9 20.63 53.65 -19.94
N VAL A 10 19.45 54.05 -20.47
CA VAL A 10 18.59 55.21 -20.05
C VAL A 10 17.45 55.48 -21.09
N ALA A 11 16.32 55.97 -20.58
CA ALA A 11 15.02 56.20 -21.24
C ALA A 11 14.97 57.18 -22.43
N MET A 12 13.92 57.05 -23.26
CA MET A 12 13.28 58.19 -23.96
C MET A 12 11.77 57.93 -24.22
N LEU A 13 11.00 59.03 -24.22
CA LEU A 13 9.53 59.12 -24.39
C LEU A 13 9.06 58.96 -25.87
N ILE A 14 7.73 59.14 -26.08
CA ILE A 14 6.97 59.51 -27.32
C ILE A 14 6.14 58.33 -27.90
N LEU A 15 4.89 58.46 -28.38
CA LEU A 15 3.75 59.39 -28.20
C LEU A 15 2.56 58.86 -29.05
N SER A 16 1.29 59.03 -28.62
CA SER A 16 0.03 58.81 -29.40
C SER A 16 -0.25 57.36 -29.87
N SER A 17 -1.47 56.92 -30.19
CA SER A 17 -2.79 57.55 -30.39
C SER A 17 -3.89 56.57 -29.93
N VAL A 18 -4.86 56.98 -29.10
CA VAL A 18 -6.21 57.45 -29.49
C VAL A 18 -6.93 56.58 -30.53
N LEU A 19 -7.88 55.76 -30.06
CA LEU A 19 -9.19 55.66 -30.71
C LEU A 19 -10.28 55.48 -29.63
N ALA A 20 -11.21 56.43 -29.56
CA ALA A 20 -12.39 56.35 -28.72
C ALA A 20 -13.60 55.96 -29.57
N LEU A 21 -14.58 55.28 -28.97
CA LEU A 21 -15.94 55.27 -29.47
C LEU A 21 -16.92 55.60 -28.34
N ILE A 22 -17.93 56.39 -28.69
CA ILE A 22 -18.80 57.15 -27.79
C ILE A 22 -20.21 56.58 -27.84
N VAL A 23 -20.88 56.46 -26.69
CA VAL A 23 -22.32 56.79 -26.56
C VAL A 23 -22.51 57.50 -25.20
N ALA A 24 -23.32 58.55 -25.17
CA ALA A 24 -23.50 59.44 -24.02
C ALA A 24 -24.98 59.71 -23.70
N CYS A 25 -25.26 60.11 -22.44
CA CYS A 25 -26.27 61.07 -21.95
C CYS A 25 -26.04 61.16 -20.41
N ALA A 26 -25.63 62.27 -19.79
CA ALA A 26 -26.26 63.60 -19.68
C ALA A 26 -27.56 63.56 -18.84
N GLY A 27 -27.76 64.35 -17.78
CA GLY A 27 -26.89 65.29 -17.02
C GLY A 27 -27.37 65.37 -15.55
N GLU A 28 -27.08 66.32 -14.66
CA GLU A 28 -26.27 67.57 -14.61
C GLU A 28 -25.77 67.72 -13.12
N ALA A 29 -25.10 68.75 -12.57
CA ALA A 29 -24.67 70.08 -13.01
C ALA A 29 -23.42 70.55 -12.21
N GLU A 30 -23.08 71.85 -12.25
CA GLU A 30 -21.91 72.51 -11.62
C GLU A 30 -22.21 73.09 -10.20
N THR A 31 -21.25 73.44 -9.31
CA THR A 31 -20.30 74.58 -9.44
C THR A 31 -19.11 74.50 -8.46
N ILE A 32 -18.06 75.25 -8.78
CA ILE A 32 -16.69 75.26 -8.20
C ILE A 32 -16.54 76.29 -7.06
N ILE A 33 -15.74 75.98 -6.03
CA ILE A 33 -14.95 76.96 -5.27
C ILE A 33 -13.52 76.42 -5.09
N VAL A 34 -12.52 77.27 -5.33
CA VAL A 34 -11.09 76.99 -5.08
C VAL A 34 -10.60 77.93 -3.99
N GLU A 35 -10.07 77.38 -2.90
CA GLU A 35 -9.26 78.13 -1.95
C GLU A 35 -7.85 77.55 -1.90
N LYS A 36 -6.87 78.43 -1.73
CA LYS A 36 -5.43 78.13 -1.78
C LYS A 36 -4.80 78.55 -0.46
N GLU A 37 -4.33 77.59 0.30
CA GLU A 37 -3.52 77.85 1.49
C GLU A 37 -2.06 77.43 1.25
N VAL A 38 -1.12 78.21 1.78
CA VAL A 38 0.32 77.93 1.69
C VAL A 38 0.83 77.73 3.11
N ILE A 39 1.16 76.49 3.46
CA ILE A 39 1.75 76.14 4.75
C ILE A 39 3.18 75.65 4.54
N LYS A 40 4.08 76.09 5.42
CA LYS A 40 5.52 75.93 5.33
C LYS A 40 5.96 74.71 6.15
N GLU A 41 6.44 73.66 5.48
CA GLU A 41 6.94 72.47 6.18
C GLU A 41 8.31 72.72 6.86
N VAL A 42 8.44 72.20 8.07
CA VAL A 42 9.70 72.08 8.82
C VAL A 42 9.97 70.58 8.98
N PRO A 43 11.17 70.07 8.63
CA PRO A 43 11.45 68.64 8.75
C PRO A 43 11.50 68.23 10.23
N VAL A 44 10.74 67.17 10.57
CA VAL A 44 10.79 66.51 11.88
C VAL A 44 11.16 65.05 11.64
N GLU A 45 12.26 64.59 12.24
CA GLU A 45 12.66 63.18 12.16
C GLU A 45 11.62 62.27 12.83
N LYS A 46 11.20 61.24 12.11
CA LYS A 46 10.28 60.22 12.59
C LYS A 46 11.09 58.97 12.91
N VAL A 47 11.52 58.82 14.16
CA VAL A 47 12.13 57.56 14.63
C VAL A 47 11.04 56.51 14.79
N VAL A 48 11.22 55.34 14.18
CA VAL A 48 10.32 54.19 14.29
C VAL A 48 11.11 53.04 14.91
N GLU A 49 10.82 52.71 16.17
CA GLU A 49 11.29 51.47 16.77
C GLU A 49 10.29 50.34 16.48
N LYS A 50 10.80 49.24 15.90
CA LYS A 50 10.09 47.97 15.80
C LYS A 50 10.55 47.06 16.94
N GLN A 51 9.63 46.48 17.69
CA GLN A 51 9.93 45.39 18.62
C GLN A 51 9.15 44.12 18.24
N VAL A 52 9.89 43.04 18.05
CA VAL A 52 9.35 41.68 17.92
C VAL A 52 9.04 41.19 19.34
N VAL A 53 7.79 40.85 19.62
CA VAL A 53 7.34 40.53 20.99
C VAL A 53 7.36 39.04 21.28
N LYS A 54 7.08 38.20 20.27
CA LYS A 54 7.18 36.74 20.38
C LYS A 54 7.26 36.08 19.00
N GLU A 55 8.09 35.06 18.91
CA GLU A 55 8.17 34.12 17.80
C GLU A 55 7.81 32.73 18.35
N VAL A 56 7.04 31.94 17.59
CA VAL A 56 6.64 30.59 17.95
C VAL A 56 6.80 29.69 16.73
N GLU A 57 7.77 28.79 16.79
CA GLU A 57 7.97 27.77 15.77
C GLU A 57 6.99 26.61 16.00
N VAL A 58 6.21 26.28 14.97
CA VAL A 58 5.39 25.07 14.88
C VAL A 58 5.87 24.28 13.66
N PRO A 59 5.93 22.94 13.67
CA PRO A 59 6.38 22.19 12.50
C PRO A 59 5.53 22.49 11.25
N GLY A 60 6.08 23.28 10.33
CA GLY A 60 5.43 23.71 9.08
C GLY A 60 4.91 25.16 9.03
N GLU A 61 4.84 25.88 10.15
CA GLU A 61 4.34 27.27 10.20
C GLU A 61 5.13 28.13 11.22
N THR A 62 5.49 29.35 10.83
CA THR A 62 6.03 30.38 11.74
C THR A 62 4.97 31.46 11.96
N VAL A 63 4.51 31.62 13.20
CA VAL A 63 3.54 32.68 13.55
C VAL A 63 4.28 33.89 14.12
N VAL A 64 4.40 34.95 13.33
CA VAL A 64 5.04 36.22 13.73
C VAL A 64 3.98 37.21 14.24
N VAL A 65 4.09 37.60 15.51
CA VAL A 65 3.21 38.62 16.11
C VAL A 65 3.93 39.96 16.20
N GLU A 66 3.74 40.82 15.19
CA GLU A 66 4.20 42.20 15.21
C GLU A 66 3.22 43.10 16.02
N LYS A 67 3.75 43.91 16.95
CA LYS A 67 2.97 44.96 17.64
C LYS A 67 3.41 46.34 17.14
N GLU A 68 2.55 46.99 16.36
CA GLU A 68 2.80 48.37 15.88
C GLU A 68 2.21 49.39 16.87
N VAL A 69 3.07 50.22 17.49
CA VAL A 69 2.65 51.26 18.44
C VAL A 69 2.63 52.62 17.75
N VAL A 70 1.45 53.06 17.30
CA VAL A 70 1.29 54.34 16.59
C VAL A 70 0.94 55.48 17.56
N LYS A 71 1.99 56.12 18.09
CA LYS A 71 2.05 57.46 18.74
C LYS A 71 1.12 57.76 19.94
N THR A 72 1.74 58.28 20.99
CA THR A 72 1.10 59.10 22.03
C THR A 72 0.56 60.41 21.45
N VAL A 73 -0.61 60.85 21.91
CA VAL A 73 -1.14 62.20 21.71
C VAL A 73 -1.40 62.80 23.08
N GLU A 74 -0.75 63.93 23.41
CA GLU A 74 -1.14 64.74 24.56
C GLU A 74 -2.29 65.69 24.16
N VAL A 75 -3.42 65.54 24.84
CA VAL A 75 -4.40 66.62 25.03
C VAL A 75 -4.72 66.64 26.53
N ALA A 76 -4.93 67.83 27.10
CA ALA A 76 -4.96 68.03 28.54
C ALA A 76 -6.00 67.15 29.27
N GLY A 77 -5.51 66.19 30.07
CA GLY A 77 -6.27 65.60 31.18
C GLY A 77 -6.50 64.09 31.16
N GLU A 78 -6.54 63.42 30.00
CA GLU A 78 -6.92 61.99 29.94
C GLU A 78 -6.25 61.22 28.80
N THR A 79 -5.73 60.03 29.10
CA THR A 79 -5.02 59.16 28.14
C THR A 79 -5.90 57.98 27.74
N VAL A 80 -6.27 57.88 26.47
CA VAL A 80 -7.00 56.72 25.92
C VAL A 80 -6.08 55.93 24.98
N VAL A 81 -5.84 54.67 25.31
CA VAL A 81 -5.06 53.74 24.48
C VAL A 81 -6.02 52.86 23.67
N VAL A 82 -5.85 52.84 22.34
CA VAL A 82 -6.57 51.92 21.44
C VAL A 82 -5.54 50.98 20.81
N GLU A 83 -5.53 49.72 21.25
CA GLU A 83 -4.68 48.69 20.66
C GLU A 83 -5.38 48.01 19.48
N LYS A 84 -4.69 47.89 18.34
CA LYS A 84 -5.16 47.09 17.21
C LYS A 84 -4.11 46.04 16.87
N ILE A 85 -4.41 44.78 17.17
CA ILE A 85 -3.55 43.64 16.86
C ILE A 85 -3.79 43.23 15.41
N ARG A 86 -2.72 42.99 14.64
CA ARG A 86 -2.78 42.38 13.31
C ARG A 86 -1.86 41.16 13.28
N THR A 87 -2.46 39.99 13.07
CA THR A 87 -1.70 38.75 12.82
C THR A 87 -1.24 38.74 11.36
N VAL A 88 0.03 38.38 11.13
CA VAL A 88 0.56 38.05 9.80
C VAL A 88 1.00 36.59 9.85
N VAL A 89 0.56 35.81 8.87
CA VAL A 89 0.97 34.41 8.68
C VAL A 89 1.75 34.38 7.37
N GLU A 90 2.96 33.84 7.40
CA GLU A 90 3.84 33.70 6.24
C GLU A 90 4.10 32.22 6.01
N GLU A 91 3.56 31.68 4.90
CA GLU A 91 3.75 30.28 4.52
C GLU A 91 5.14 30.10 3.89
N VAL A 92 6.03 29.39 4.59
CA VAL A 92 7.33 28.98 4.04
C VAL A 92 7.14 27.67 3.28
N PRO A 93 7.43 27.62 1.95
CA PRO A 93 7.29 26.39 1.20
C PRO A 93 8.37 25.37 1.63
N VAL A 94 7.93 24.34 2.36
CA VAL A 94 8.79 23.20 2.72
C VAL A 94 8.93 22.30 1.50
N GLU A 95 10.12 22.27 0.89
CA GLU A 95 10.50 21.18 0.00
C GLU A 95 10.59 19.89 0.84
N VAL A 96 9.55 19.06 0.78
CA VAL A 96 9.57 17.73 1.37
C VAL A 96 10.55 16.88 0.55
N ILE A 97 11.80 16.85 1.00
CA ILE A 97 12.79 15.86 0.55
C ILE A 97 12.31 14.51 1.07
N VAL A 98 11.49 13.82 0.27
CA VAL A 98 11.20 12.41 0.48
C VAL A 98 12.48 11.65 0.19
N GLU A 99 13.30 11.44 1.23
CA GLU A 99 14.29 10.37 1.19
C GLU A 99 13.52 9.08 0.94
N LYS A 100 13.60 8.59 -0.30
CA LYS A 100 13.00 7.33 -0.70
C LYS A 100 13.80 6.23 0.00
N GLU A 101 13.40 5.90 1.23
CA GLU A 101 13.89 4.73 1.94
C GLU A 101 13.43 3.51 1.16
N VAL A 102 14.24 3.13 0.17
CA VAL A 102 14.03 1.92 -0.62
C VAL A 102 14.03 0.78 0.38
N VAL A 103 12.86 0.15 0.54
CA VAL A 103 12.70 -1.07 1.35
C VAL A 103 13.82 -2.01 0.97
N LYS A 104 14.82 -2.12 1.86
CA LYS A 104 15.98 -2.96 1.64
C LYS A 104 15.49 -4.39 1.73
N VAL A 105 15.18 -4.97 0.57
CA VAL A 105 15.09 -6.41 0.42
C VAL A 105 16.49 -6.94 0.77
N VAL A 106 16.65 -7.37 2.02
CA VAL A 106 17.89 -7.96 2.48
C VAL A 106 18.05 -9.28 1.73
N GLU A 107 18.89 -9.28 0.71
CA GLU A 107 19.33 -10.50 0.03
C GLU A 107 20.17 -11.31 1.03
N ILE A 108 19.48 -12.14 1.83
CA ILE A 108 20.15 -13.16 2.64
C ILE A 108 20.80 -14.12 1.66
N GLU A 109 22.13 -14.14 1.61
CA GLU A 109 22.89 -15.03 0.74
C GLU A 109 22.79 -16.47 1.25
N VAL A 110 21.75 -17.19 0.80
CA VAL A 110 21.53 -18.59 1.18
C VAL A 110 22.10 -19.52 0.13
N ASN A 111 23.16 -20.24 0.49
CA ASN A 111 23.78 -21.27 -0.35
C ASN A 111 22.74 -22.33 -0.76
N LYS A 112 22.47 -22.44 -2.06
CA LYS A 112 21.53 -23.43 -2.59
C LYS A 112 22.10 -24.85 -2.47
N PRO A 113 21.39 -25.80 -1.84
CA PRO A 113 21.88 -27.16 -1.69
C PRO A 113 21.98 -27.84 -3.06
N GLN A 114 23.07 -28.58 -3.28
CA GLN A 114 23.30 -29.33 -4.52
C GLN A 114 22.55 -30.68 -4.56
N THR A 115 22.11 -31.16 -3.40
CA THR A 115 21.35 -32.40 -3.23
C THR A 115 20.22 -32.18 -2.23
N TYR A 116 19.13 -32.94 -2.39
CA TYR A 116 17.96 -32.87 -1.51
C TYR A 116 17.77 -34.19 -0.75
N SER A 117 17.42 -34.08 0.52
CA SER A 117 17.02 -35.19 1.38
C SER A 117 15.58 -34.99 1.83
N GLU A 118 14.91 -36.05 2.26
CA GLU A 118 13.51 -36.02 2.69
C GLU A 118 13.31 -36.78 4.02
N ALA A 119 12.14 -36.64 4.63
CA ALA A 119 11.82 -37.36 5.87
C ALA A 119 11.71 -38.88 5.60
N PRO A 120 12.13 -39.76 6.55
CA PRO A 120 12.19 -41.21 6.32
C PRO A 120 10.87 -41.84 5.83
N GLY A 121 9.71 -41.37 6.28
CA GLY A 121 8.41 -41.83 5.80
C GLY A 121 8.12 -41.48 4.34
N LEU A 122 8.67 -40.37 3.83
CA LEU A 122 8.58 -40.01 2.42
C LEU A 122 9.48 -40.92 1.58
N SER A 123 10.72 -41.20 2.01
CA SER A 123 11.60 -42.16 1.32
C SER A 123 11.02 -43.58 1.29
N GLN A 124 10.27 -43.98 2.33
CA GLN A 124 9.52 -45.24 2.31
C GLN A 124 8.40 -45.23 1.26
N ALA A 125 7.64 -44.14 1.14
CA ALA A 125 6.61 -43.99 0.10
C ALA A 125 7.22 -43.97 -1.32
N VAL A 126 8.37 -43.32 -1.51
CA VAL A 126 9.13 -43.35 -2.78
C VAL A 126 9.59 -44.77 -3.10
N SER A 127 10.13 -45.47 -2.11
CA SER A 127 10.59 -46.86 -2.25
C SER A 127 9.45 -47.85 -2.52
N ALA A 128 8.23 -47.53 -2.05
CA ALA A 128 6.99 -48.26 -2.33
C ALA A 128 6.33 -47.88 -3.67
N GLY A 129 6.89 -46.89 -4.41
CA GLY A 129 6.32 -46.39 -5.67
C GLY A 129 5.04 -45.56 -5.53
N SER A 130 4.63 -45.20 -4.30
CA SER A 130 3.43 -44.40 -4.04
C SER A 130 3.69 -42.89 -4.00
N LEU A 131 4.95 -42.46 -4.15
CA LEU A 131 5.35 -41.05 -4.17
C LEU A 131 6.53 -40.82 -5.13
N PRO A 132 6.54 -39.77 -5.96
CA PRO A 132 7.72 -39.41 -6.76
C PRO A 132 8.91 -38.99 -5.89
N PRO A 133 10.16 -39.16 -6.37
CA PRO A 133 11.36 -38.75 -5.62
C PRO A 133 11.37 -37.25 -5.33
N VAL A 134 12.04 -36.83 -4.26
CA VAL A 134 12.07 -35.43 -3.79
C VAL A 134 12.47 -34.41 -4.86
N SER A 135 13.36 -34.78 -5.79
CA SER A 135 13.81 -33.96 -6.92
C SER A 135 12.71 -33.66 -7.95
N GLU A 136 11.71 -34.54 -8.09
CA GLU A 136 10.56 -34.32 -8.98
C GLU A 136 9.42 -33.57 -8.27
N ARG A 137 9.33 -33.68 -6.94
CA ARG A 137 8.32 -33.01 -6.13
C ARG A 137 8.63 -31.53 -5.91
N LEU A 138 9.88 -31.18 -5.62
CA LEU A 138 10.32 -29.79 -5.42
C LEU A 138 10.20 -28.94 -6.70
N PRO A 139 10.03 -27.61 -6.58
CA PRO A 139 10.21 -26.68 -7.71
C PRO A 139 11.69 -26.57 -8.08
N SER A 140 11.98 -25.99 -9.26
CA SER A 140 13.37 -25.81 -9.75
C SER A 140 14.23 -24.86 -8.92
N ASP A 141 13.59 -24.04 -8.07
CA ASP A 141 14.22 -23.04 -7.22
C ASP A 141 13.48 -22.98 -5.87
N PRO A 142 13.64 -23.98 -4.99
CA PRO A 142 12.91 -24.05 -3.72
C PRO A 142 13.35 -22.94 -2.78
N MET A 143 12.44 -22.50 -1.91
CA MET A 143 12.80 -21.58 -0.83
C MET A 143 13.79 -22.28 0.12
N VAL A 144 14.95 -21.67 0.34
CA VAL A 144 15.90 -22.13 1.37
C VAL A 144 15.70 -21.28 2.62
N MET A 145 15.23 -21.91 3.70
CA MET A 145 15.04 -21.24 4.99
C MET A 145 16.39 -21.05 5.70
N PRO A 146 16.72 -19.84 6.19
CA PRO A 146 17.86 -19.65 7.08
C PRO A 146 17.74 -20.51 8.34
N VAL A 147 18.84 -21.11 8.76
CA VAL A 147 18.88 -22.00 9.94
C VAL A 147 18.96 -21.16 11.21
N PHE A 148 18.00 -21.34 12.12
CA PHE A 148 18.09 -20.81 13.48
C PHE A 148 18.82 -21.81 14.38
N GLY A 149 20.03 -21.45 14.84
CA GLY A 149 20.86 -22.31 15.68
C GLY A 149 21.59 -23.40 14.89
N SER A 150 20.95 -24.55 14.63
CA SER A 150 21.57 -25.69 13.95
C SER A 150 20.62 -26.42 13.01
N ILE A 151 21.18 -27.15 12.04
CA ILE A 151 20.42 -27.89 11.03
C ILE A 151 19.55 -28.95 11.73
N GLY A 152 18.25 -28.91 11.48
CA GLY A 152 17.27 -29.82 12.08
C GLY A 152 17.45 -31.28 11.64
N LYS A 153 16.89 -32.20 12.42
CA LYS A 153 16.80 -33.63 12.09
C LYS A 153 15.34 -33.98 11.78
N TYR A 154 15.11 -34.83 10.77
CA TYR A 154 13.76 -35.31 10.46
C TYR A 154 13.19 -36.20 11.57
N GLY A 155 11.88 -36.12 11.77
CA GLY A 155 11.10 -37.00 12.65
C GLY A 155 10.53 -36.32 13.90
N GLY A 156 9.87 -37.13 14.74
CA GLY A 156 9.17 -36.67 15.95
C GLY A 156 7.72 -36.21 15.69
N THR A 157 7.00 -35.94 16.77
CA THR A 157 5.59 -35.50 16.74
C THR A 157 5.41 -34.25 17.60
N LEU A 158 5.00 -33.14 16.99
CA LEU A 158 4.68 -31.89 17.71
C LEU A 158 3.29 -32.00 18.36
N ARG A 159 3.25 -32.35 19.65
CA ARG A 159 2.01 -32.44 20.45
C ARG A 159 1.59 -31.04 20.91
N ARG A 160 0.33 -30.64 20.66
CA ARG A 160 -0.23 -29.33 21.00
C ARG A 160 -1.62 -29.48 21.61
N GLY A 161 -2.03 -28.54 22.47
CA GLY A 161 -3.41 -28.40 22.90
C GLY A 161 -4.25 -27.70 21.83
N TYR A 162 -5.52 -28.06 21.73
CA TYR A 162 -6.49 -27.53 20.77
C TYR A 162 -7.85 -27.42 21.48
N LEU A 163 -8.49 -26.25 21.39
CA LEU A 163 -9.75 -25.97 22.13
C LEU A 163 -11.02 -26.32 21.33
N GLY A 164 -10.89 -26.96 20.17
CA GLY A 164 -12.00 -27.32 19.27
C GLY A 164 -12.15 -26.37 18.07
N PRO A 165 -13.16 -26.57 17.21
CA PRO A 165 -13.26 -25.94 15.89
C PRO A 165 -13.13 -24.40 15.83
N ALA A 166 -13.48 -23.69 16.91
CA ALA A 166 -13.32 -22.23 17.00
C ALA A 166 -11.86 -21.76 17.13
N ASP A 167 -10.93 -22.65 17.50
CA ASP A 167 -9.51 -22.36 17.74
C ASP A 167 -8.68 -22.42 16.44
N GLY A 168 -9.21 -21.88 15.33
CA GLY A 168 -8.58 -21.96 13.99
C GLY A 168 -7.18 -21.34 13.94
N CYS A 169 -6.99 -20.18 14.60
CA CYS A 169 -5.69 -19.53 14.74
C CYS A 169 -4.64 -20.35 15.53
N ASN A 170 -5.00 -21.50 16.12
CA ASN A 170 -4.04 -22.46 16.66
C ASN A 170 -3.31 -23.22 15.53
N MET A 171 -4.07 -23.68 14.52
CA MET A 171 -3.54 -24.40 13.35
C MET A 171 -2.70 -23.50 12.44
N PHE A 172 -3.14 -22.25 12.28
CA PHE A 172 -2.38 -21.15 11.66
C PHE A 172 -0.90 -21.10 12.07
N ARG A 173 -0.61 -21.16 13.38
CA ARG A 173 0.74 -20.94 13.94
C ARG A 173 1.76 -21.99 13.51
N VAL A 174 1.32 -23.14 12.98
CA VAL A 174 2.23 -24.14 12.39
C VAL A 174 2.24 -24.09 10.86
N SER A 175 1.09 -23.96 10.21
CA SER A 175 1.00 -24.17 8.74
C SER A 175 0.85 -22.89 7.89
N ARG A 176 1.37 -21.76 8.40
CA ARG A 176 1.29 -20.47 7.72
C ARG A 176 1.98 -20.46 6.36
N THR A 177 1.26 -19.98 5.34
CA THR A 177 1.76 -19.75 3.98
C THR A 177 1.23 -18.42 3.45
N SER A 178 2.11 -17.58 2.93
CA SER A 178 1.85 -16.19 2.50
C SER A 178 2.69 -15.89 1.25
N LEU A 179 2.39 -14.84 0.49
CA LEU A 179 3.04 -14.59 -0.81
C LEU A 179 4.55 -14.31 -0.63
N VAL A 180 4.85 -13.44 0.32
CA VAL A 180 6.15 -13.22 0.98
C VAL A 180 5.93 -13.36 2.49
N ARG A 181 6.98 -13.30 3.32
CA ARG A 181 6.82 -13.41 4.79
C ARG A 181 7.80 -12.52 5.53
N PHE A 182 7.46 -12.12 6.76
CA PHE A 182 8.44 -11.58 7.69
C PHE A 182 9.50 -12.64 8.03
N ALA A 183 10.75 -12.19 8.14
CA ALA A 183 11.87 -12.91 8.70
C ALA A 183 11.70 -13.09 10.22
N ALA A 184 12.61 -13.86 10.83
CA ALA A 184 12.58 -14.11 12.28
C ALA A 184 12.86 -12.85 13.13
N ASP A 185 13.40 -11.78 12.53
CA ASP A 185 13.56 -10.47 13.17
C ASP A 185 12.24 -9.69 13.30
N GLY A 186 11.20 -10.03 12.53
CA GLY A 186 9.91 -9.35 12.52
C GLY A 186 9.84 -8.06 11.69
N PHE A 187 10.93 -7.67 11.03
CA PHE A 187 11.03 -6.42 10.26
C PHE A 187 11.28 -6.66 8.77
N ASN A 188 12.20 -7.56 8.43
CA ASN A 188 12.59 -7.78 7.03
C ASN A 188 11.61 -8.72 6.32
N LEU A 189 11.25 -8.40 5.08
CA LEU A 189 10.50 -9.30 4.22
C LEU A 189 11.44 -10.23 3.46
N ILE A 190 11.15 -11.53 3.51
CA ILE A 190 11.86 -12.58 2.79
C ILE A 190 10.90 -13.33 1.85
N PRO A 191 11.43 -14.00 0.80
CA PRO A 191 10.62 -14.80 -0.11
C PRO A 191 9.77 -15.86 0.60
N SER A 192 8.71 -16.32 -0.06
CA SER A 192 7.94 -17.49 0.37
C SER A 192 7.41 -18.24 -0.86
N VAL A 193 6.10 -18.23 -1.09
CA VAL A 193 5.46 -18.73 -2.32
C VAL A 193 6.03 -18.03 -3.55
N ALA A 194 6.07 -16.69 -3.51
CA ALA A 194 6.84 -15.91 -4.46
C ALA A 194 8.34 -15.97 -4.12
N LYS A 195 9.19 -16.13 -5.14
CA LYS A 195 10.64 -15.94 -5.02
C LYS A 195 11.04 -14.46 -4.95
N SER A 196 10.20 -13.57 -5.47
CA SER A 196 10.34 -12.11 -5.34
C SER A 196 8.97 -11.43 -5.45
N LEU A 197 8.80 -10.32 -4.74
CA LEU A 197 7.66 -9.41 -4.87
C LEU A 197 8.24 -7.99 -4.96
N THR A 198 8.03 -7.31 -6.08
CA THR A 198 8.70 -6.02 -6.37
C THR A 198 7.72 -4.98 -6.88
N PRO A 199 7.73 -3.74 -6.37
CA PRO A 199 6.92 -2.66 -6.90
C PRO A 199 7.53 -2.09 -8.19
N ASN A 200 6.68 -1.46 -9.01
CA ASN A 200 7.10 -0.49 -10.01
C ASN A 200 7.55 0.84 -9.34
N SER A 201 7.90 1.85 -10.13
CA SER A 201 8.49 3.10 -9.64
C SER A 201 7.63 3.90 -8.65
N ASP A 202 6.30 3.82 -8.79
CA ASP A 202 5.29 4.56 -8.02
C ASP A 202 4.50 3.69 -7.02
N GLY A 203 4.76 2.38 -6.96
CA GLY A 203 4.09 1.46 -6.03
C GLY A 203 2.64 1.12 -6.37
N SER A 204 2.15 1.48 -7.57
CA SER A 204 0.81 1.08 -8.05
C SER A 204 0.76 -0.33 -8.63
N VAL A 205 1.88 -0.87 -9.13
CA VAL A 205 1.96 -2.23 -9.69
C VAL A 205 3.01 -3.04 -8.94
N TRP A 206 2.63 -4.23 -8.48
CA TRP A 206 3.49 -5.16 -7.77
C TRP A 206 3.61 -6.49 -8.50
N THR A 207 4.82 -6.84 -8.93
CA THR A 207 5.09 -8.08 -9.66
C THR A 207 5.54 -9.18 -8.69
N ALA A 208 4.72 -10.23 -8.56
CA ALA A 208 5.08 -11.47 -7.90
C ALA A 208 5.67 -12.46 -8.91
N LYS A 209 6.88 -12.97 -8.65
CA LYS A 209 7.46 -14.09 -9.41
C LYS A 209 7.37 -15.36 -8.57
N LEU A 210 6.72 -16.38 -9.13
CA LEU A 210 6.59 -17.71 -8.53
C LEU A 210 7.81 -18.57 -8.85
N ARG A 211 7.83 -19.80 -8.30
CA ARG A 211 8.90 -20.79 -8.54
C ARG A 211 8.40 -21.82 -9.55
N LYS A 212 9.14 -22.02 -10.64
CA LYS A 212 8.75 -22.96 -11.70
C LYS A 212 8.67 -24.40 -11.15
N GLY A 213 7.60 -25.10 -11.48
CA GLY A 213 7.38 -26.49 -11.05
C GLY A 213 6.90 -26.65 -9.61
N MET A 214 6.41 -25.58 -8.96
CA MET A 214 5.64 -25.72 -7.71
C MET A 214 4.41 -26.60 -7.92
N LYS A 215 3.99 -27.29 -6.86
CA LYS A 215 2.86 -28.21 -6.86
C LYS A 215 2.05 -28.06 -5.58
N TRP A 216 0.76 -28.30 -5.70
CA TRP A 216 -0.14 -28.57 -4.58
C TRP A 216 0.20 -29.91 -3.90
N SER A 217 -0.31 -30.12 -2.68
CA SER A 217 -0.05 -31.34 -1.88
C SER A 217 -0.48 -32.66 -2.52
N ASP A 218 -1.35 -32.61 -3.53
CA ASP A 218 -1.82 -33.76 -4.33
C ASP A 218 -0.95 -34.01 -5.58
N GLY A 219 0.06 -33.16 -5.83
CA GLY A 219 0.94 -33.22 -7.00
C GLY A 219 0.52 -32.36 -8.18
N SER A 220 -0.67 -31.76 -8.16
CA SER A 220 -1.16 -30.88 -9.24
C SER A 220 -0.28 -29.61 -9.36
N PRO A 221 -0.02 -29.07 -10.56
CA PRO A 221 0.79 -27.86 -10.72
C PRO A 221 0.21 -26.66 -9.96
N PHE A 222 1.07 -25.87 -9.31
CA PHE A 222 0.71 -24.58 -8.71
C PHE A 222 1.25 -23.47 -9.61
N THR A 223 0.35 -22.64 -10.16
CA THR A 223 0.70 -21.66 -11.22
C THR A 223 -0.08 -20.35 -11.05
N ALA A 224 0.21 -19.36 -11.91
CA ALA A 224 -0.59 -18.15 -12.01
C ALA A 224 -2.08 -18.39 -12.32
N ASP A 225 -2.48 -19.56 -12.85
CA ASP A 225 -3.90 -19.88 -13.09
C ASP A 225 -4.68 -20.10 -11.79
N ASP A 226 -4.02 -20.53 -10.71
CA ASP A 226 -4.62 -20.61 -9.37
C ASP A 226 -4.89 -19.21 -8.77
N PHE A 227 -4.14 -18.20 -9.21
CA PHE A 227 -4.35 -16.80 -8.84
C PHE A 227 -5.49 -16.17 -9.64
N MET A 228 -5.51 -16.39 -10.96
CA MET A 228 -6.60 -15.89 -11.82
C MET A 228 -7.94 -16.53 -11.44
N PHE A 229 -7.96 -17.84 -11.17
CA PHE A 229 -9.15 -18.51 -10.63
C PHE A 229 -9.66 -17.85 -9.35
N GLN A 230 -8.78 -17.63 -8.36
CA GLN A 230 -9.14 -17.00 -7.10
C GLN A 230 -9.61 -15.55 -7.29
N TYR A 231 -9.01 -14.80 -8.22
CA TYR A 231 -9.45 -13.43 -8.52
C TYR A 231 -10.80 -13.41 -9.25
N GLU A 232 -10.87 -14.00 -10.44
CA GLU A 232 -12.02 -13.91 -11.35
C GLU A 232 -13.26 -14.64 -10.83
N ASP A 233 -13.10 -15.89 -10.37
CA ASP A 233 -14.23 -16.76 -10.05
C ASP A 233 -14.68 -16.70 -8.58
N VAL A 234 -13.82 -16.20 -7.69
CA VAL A 234 -14.06 -16.23 -6.23
C VAL A 234 -14.11 -14.83 -5.63
N ILE A 235 -13.08 -14.00 -5.83
CA ILE A 235 -13.03 -12.64 -5.27
C ILE A 235 -13.97 -11.69 -6.01
N MET A 236 -14.03 -11.76 -7.34
CA MET A 236 -14.89 -10.90 -8.15
C MET A 236 -16.33 -11.40 -8.24
N ASN A 237 -16.61 -12.64 -7.81
CA ASN A 237 -17.97 -13.13 -7.63
C ASN A 237 -18.61 -12.50 -6.37
N ASP A 238 -19.67 -11.71 -6.54
CA ASP A 238 -20.35 -11.01 -5.44
C ASP A 238 -21.23 -11.91 -4.57
N GLU A 239 -21.72 -13.04 -5.07
CA GLU A 239 -22.44 -14.05 -4.29
C GLU A 239 -21.50 -14.74 -3.29
N LEU A 240 -20.26 -15.06 -3.73
CA LEU A 240 -19.23 -15.64 -2.87
C LEU A 240 -18.49 -14.63 -2.00
N THR A 241 -18.20 -13.44 -2.52
CA THR A 241 -17.31 -12.46 -1.89
C THR A 241 -17.91 -11.04 -1.98
N PRO A 242 -19.03 -10.76 -1.27
CA PRO A 242 -19.65 -9.43 -1.28
C PRO A 242 -18.76 -8.37 -0.61
N SER A 243 -17.94 -8.75 0.38
CA SER A 243 -16.86 -7.91 0.90
C SER A 243 -15.51 -8.40 0.37
N LYS A 244 -14.90 -7.60 -0.51
CA LYS A 244 -13.60 -7.90 -1.12
C LYS A 244 -12.47 -7.96 -0.08
N PRO A 245 -11.43 -8.79 -0.28
CA PRO A 245 -10.43 -9.05 0.75
C PRO A 245 -9.52 -7.83 1.01
N PRO A 246 -9.04 -7.62 2.25
CA PRO A 246 -8.25 -6.44 2.61
C PRO A 246 -6.97 -6.27 1.78
N PHE A 247 -6.31 -7.37 1.37
CA PHE A 247 -5.07 -7.30 0.60
C PHE A 247 -5.21 -6.66 -0.79
N LEU A 248 -6.44 -6.57 -1.30
CA LEU A 248 -6.75 -6.02 -2.62
C LEU A 248 -7.43 -4.64 -2.54
N LYS A 249 -7.75 -4.13 -1.35
CA LYS A 249 -8.39 -2.81 -1.16
C LYS A 249 -7.34 -1.71 -1.07
N LEU A 250 -7.65 -0.54 -1.64
CA LEU A 250 -6.88 0.69 -1.50
C LEU A 250 -7.82 1.90 -1.44
N GLY A 251 -8.08 2.41 -0.23
CA GLY A 251 -9.13 3.40 0.00
C GLY A 251 -10.50 2.85 -0.41
N ASP A 252 -11.26 3.65 -1.16
CA ASP A 252 -12.52 3.23 -1.79
C ASP A 252 -12.31 2.39 -3.07
N GLY A 253 -11.07 2.22 -3.51
CA GLY A 253 -10.70 1.47 -4.70
C GLY A 253 -10.37 0.00 -4.45
N LEU A 254 -10.45 -0.80 -5.52
CA LEU A 254 -10.07 -2.21 -5.55
C LEU A 254 -8.94 -2.42 -6.58
N GLY A 255 -7.96 -3.25 -6.23
CA GLY A 255 -6.93 -3.70 -7.15
C GLY A 255 -7.38 -4.83 -8.10
N GLU A 256 -6.63 -4.98 -9.18
CA GLU A 256 -6.73 -6.06 -10.16
C GLU A 256 -5.60 -7.06 -9.94
N VAL A 257 -5.86 -8.34 -10.21
CA VAL A 257 -4.82 -9.38 -10.33
C VAL A 257 -4.70 -9.77 -11.80
N ALA A 258 -3.49 -9.73 -12.36
CA ALA A 258 -3.24 -10.04 -13.76
C ALA A 258 -2.15 -11.11 -13.93
N LYS A 259 -2.40 -12.12 -14.76
CA LYS A 259 -1.41 -13.12 -15.18
C LYS A 259 -0.56 -12.55 -16.31
N ILE A 260 0.76 -12.59 -16.15
CA ILE A 260 1.73 -12.24 -17.19
C ILE A 260 2.27 -13.50 -17.87
N ASP A 261 2.61 -14.52 -17.08
CA ASP A 261 3.00 -15.86 -17.55
C ASP A 261 2.62 -16.93 -16.50
N GLU A 262 2.92 -18.21 -16.75
CA GLU A 262 2.70 -19.34 -15.83
C GLU A 262 3.21 -19.09 -14.39
N THR A 263 4.28 -18.29 -14.27
CA THR A 263 5.03 -18.02 -13.05
C THR A 263 5.15 -16.54 -12.69
N THR A 264 4.44 -15.63 -13.38
CA THR A 264 4.46 -14.19 -13.07
C THR A 264 3.03 -13.65 -12.95
N VAL A 265 2.73 -13.05 -11.81
CA VAL A 265 1.45 -12.41 -11.48
C VAL A 265 1.71 -10.95 -11.09
N GLU A 266 0.86 -10.05 -11.55
CA GLU A 266 0.85 -8.64 -11.14
C GLU A 266 -0.37 -8.33 -10.27
N PHE A 267 -0.17 -7.50 -9.25
CA PHE A 267 -1.22 -6.84 -8.49
C PHE A 267 -1.20 -5.37 -8.87
N ARG A 268 -2.30 -4.85 -9.42
CA ARG A 268 -2.40 -3.48 -9.95
C ARG A 268 -3.41 -2.70 -9.13
N PHE A 269 -3.00 -1.60 -8.55
CA PHE A 269 -3.81 -0.78 -7.67
C PHE A 269 -4.20 0.55 -8.35
N PRO A 270 -5.37 1.13 -8.00
CA PRO A 270 -5.82 2.42 -8.54
C PRO A 270 -4.98 3.62 -8.07
N GLY A 271 -3.96 3.40 -7.23
CA GLY A 271 -3.06 4.41 -6.69
C GLY A 271 -1.84 3.74 -6.06
N GLN A 272 -0.99 4.56 -5.43
CA GLN A 272 0.24 4.08 -4.78
C GLN A 272 -0.08 3.19 -3.57
N ASN A 273 0.46 1.97 -3.53
CA ASN A 273 0.27 1.03 -2.42
C ASN A 273 1.61 0.45 -1.94
N PHE A 274 2.45 1.30 -1.34
CA PHE A 274 3.77 0.86 -0.85
C PHE A 274 3.70 -0.15 0.30
N LEU A 275 2.57 -0.25 1.02
CA LEU A 275 2.35 -1.22 2.11
C LEU A 275 1.90 -2.61 1.63
N PHE A 276 1.77 -2.83 0.31
CA PHE A 276 1.25 -4.10 -0.20
C PHE A 276 2.12 -5.29 0.21
N ALA A 277 3.44 -5.14 0.31
CA ALA A 277 4.32 -6.25 0.66
C ALA A 277 4.12 -6.73 2.10
N GLU A 278 3.93 -5.81 3.05
CA GLU A 278 3.63 -6.07 4.46
C GLU A 278 2.22 -6.66 4.64
N ILE A 279 1.25 -6.22 3.82
CA ILE A 279 -0.11 -6.76 3.80
C ILE A 279 -0.12 -8.17 3.18
N ALA A 280 0.62 -8.39 2.08
CA ALA A 280 0.79 -9.70 1.45
C ALA A 280 1.61 -10.68 2.31
N ALA A 281 2.45 -10.17 3.22
CA ALA A 281 3.11 -10.94 4.28
C ALA A 281 2.17 -11.29 5.45
N GLN A 282 0.99 -10.68 5.53
CA GLN A 282 -0.06 -10.93 6.52
C GLN A 282 -1.23 -11.77 5.96
N ALA A 283 -1.45 -11.73 4.64
CA ALA A 283 -2.41 -12.56 3.91
C ALA A 283 -2.09 -14.06 3.99
N ASP A 284 -2.89 -14.83 4.75
CA ASP A 284 -2.83 -16.30 4.83
C ASP A 284 -4.21 -16.94 5.10
N GLU A 285 -4.35 -18.22 4.76
CA GLU A 285 -5.62 -18.96 4.80
C GLU A 285 -6.13 -19.24 6.24
N ALA A 286 -5.25 -19.27 7.23
CA ALA A 286 -5.41 -20.21 8.33
C ALA A 286 -5.87 -19.58 9.66
N CYS A 287 -5.65 -18.29 9.93
CA CYS A 287 -6.20 -17.67 11.14
C CYS A 287 -7.71 -17.37 10.98
N TYR A 288 -8.13 -16.96 9.78
CA TYR A 288 -9.53 -16.63 9.46
C TYR A 288 -10.32 -17.77 8.80
N GLY A 289 -9.71 -18.96 8.64
CA GLY A 289 -10.39 -20.20 8.23
C GLY A 289 -10.93 -20.23 6.79
N ASN A 290 -10.44 -19.38 5.88
CA ASN A 290 -10.97 -19.28 4.52
C ASN A 290 -9.90 -18.81 3.51
N THR A 291 -9.89 -19.40 2.32
CA THR A 291 -8.97 -19.04 1.22
C THR A 291 -9.17 -17.62 0.70
N ARG A 292 -10.31 -16.95 0.95
CA ARG A 292 -10.55 -15.56 0.54
C ARG A 292 -9.52 -14.54 1.05
N ASN A 293 -8.71 -14.89 2.07
CA ASN A 293 -7.62 -14.03 2.56
C ASN A 293 -6.25 -14.27 1.91
N VAL A 294 -6.16 -15.12 0.87
CA VAL A 294 -4.97 -15.29 0.02
C VAL A 294 -5.32 -15.07 -1.46
N PRO A 295 -4.32 -14.70 -2.29
CA PRO A 295 -4.54 -14.45 -3.71
C PRO A 295 -4.51 -15.71 -4.60
N TRP A 296 -4.63 -16.93 -4.03
CA TRP A 296 -4.69 -18.19 -4.78
C TRP A 296 -5.74 -19.16 -4.21
N ALA A 297 -6.18 -20.13 -5.01
CA ALA A 297 -6.94 -21.30 -4.55
C ALA A 297 -6.72 -22.47 -5.53
N PRO A 298 -6.79 -23.75 -5.09
CA PRO A 298 -6.50 -24.90 -5.94
C PRO A 298 -7.59 -25.07 -7.00
N ALA A 299 -7.36 -24.49 -8.19
CA ALA A 299 -8.40 -24.30 -9.20
C ALA A 299 -8.93 -25.65 -9.73
N HIS A 300 -8.05 -26.64 -9.88
CA HIS A 300 -8.39 -28.00 -10.30
C HIS A 300 -9.33 -28.71 -9.32
N TYR A 301 -9.28 -28.37 -8.04
CA TYR A 301 -10.15 -28.92 -7.01
C TYR A 301 -11.41 -28.07 -6.79
N MET A 302 -11.28 -26.75 -6.68
CA MET A 302 -12.41 -25.88 -6.28
C MET A 302 -13.43 -25.67 -7.39
N LYS A 303 -13.06 -25.77 -8.68
CA LYS A 303 -13.98 -25.53 -9.81
C LYS A 303 -15.22 -26.43 -9.79
N GLN A 304 -15.13 -27.66 -9.29
CA GLN A 304 -16.27 -28.59 -9.23
C GLN A 304 -17.44 -28.09 -8.33
N PHE A 305 -17.21 -27.07 -7.51
CA PHE A 305 -18.20 -26.48 -6.59
C PHE A 305 -18.74 -25.13 -7.09
N LEU A 306 -18.54 -24.78 -8.37
CA LEU A 306 -19.01 -23.53 -8.98
C LEU A 306 -19.97 -23.78 -10.15
N PRO A 307 -21.12 -23.08 -10.25
CA PRO A 307 -22.07 -23.20 -11.35
C PRO A 307 -21.43 -23.00 -12.75
N LYS A 308 -20.39 -22.15 -12.83
CA LYS A 308 -19.63 -21.86 -14.06
C LYS A 308 -18.96 -23.10 -14.68
N TYR A 309 -18.64 -24.10 -13.87
CA TYR A 309 -17.87 -25.28 -14.30
C TYR A 309 -18.55 -26.62 -14.03
N ASN A 310 -19.61 -26.63 -13.22
CA ASN A 310 -20.41 -27.81 -12.91
C ASN A 310 -21.89 -27.43 -12.78
N SER A 311 -22.76 -28.06 -13.55
CA SER A 311 -24.22 -27.87 -13.49
C SER A 311 -24.85 -28.45 -12.23
N ASP A 312 -24.18 -29.41 -11.59
CA ASP A 312 -24.79 -30.27 -10.57
C ASP A 312 -24.54 -29.73 -9.15
N VAL A 313 -24.06 -28.48 -9.02
CA VAL A 313 -23.64 -27.90 -7.74
C VAL A 313 -24.77 -27.74 -6.73
N ASP A 314 -26.01 -27.51 -7.18
CA ASP A 314 -27.18 -27.44 -6.28
C ASP A 314 -27.51 -28.84 -5.73
N ALA A 315 -27.40 -29.88 -6.56
CA ALA A 315 -27.55 -31.27 -6.11
C ALA A 315 -26.41 -31.71 -5.16
N LEU A 316 -25.19 -31.22 -5.39
CA LEU A 316 -24.06 -31.40 -4.46
C LEU A 316 -24.25 -30.63 -3.15
N ALA A 317 -24.94 -29.49 -3.18
CA ALA A 317 -25.28 -28.71 -1.99
C ALA A 317 -26.34 -29.44 -1.16
N GLU A 318 -27.45 -29.85 -1.78
CA GLU A 318 -28.52 -30.63 -1.15
C GLU A 318 -27.96 -31.94 -0.54
N ALA A 319 -27.19 -32.72 -1.31
CA ALA A 319 -26.57 -33.95 -0.83
C ALA A 319 -25.54 -33.73 0.30
N GLY A 320 -24.96 -32.52 0.38
CA GLY A 320 -24.08 -32.10 1.47
C GLY A 320 -24.79 -31.53 2.70
N GLY A 321 -26.12 -31.35 2.64
CA GLY A 321 -26.89 -30.68 3.70
C GLY A 321 -26.69 -29.16 3.75
N PHE A 322 -26.34 -28.54 2.62
CA PHE A 322 -26.19 -27.10 2.46
C PHE A 322 -27.46 -26.49 1.84
N GLU A 323 -27.74 -25.24 2.18
CA GLU A 323 -28.89 -24.46 1.68
C GLU A 323 -28.74 -24.10 0.19
N ASP A 324 -27.51 -23.79 -0.24
CA ASP A 324 -27.17 -23.49 -1.62
C ASP A 324 -25.71 -23.86 -1.99
N TRP A 325 -25.37 -23.71 -3.27
CA TRP A 325 -24.02 -23.95 -3.78
C TRP A 325 -22.97 -23.01 -3.18
N THR A 326 -23.34 -21.80 -2.72
CA THR A 326 -22.41 -20.86 -2.10
C THR A 326 -21.97 -21.38 -0.73
N GLN A 327 -22.90 -21.88 0.09
CA GLN A 327 -22.60 -22.46 1.39
C GLN A 327 -21.75 -23.74 1.25
N LEU A 328 -22.04 -24.57 0.24
CA LEU A 328 -21.18 -25.68 -0.16
C LEU A 328 -19.76 -25.18 -0.50
N TYR A 329 -19.62 -24.22 -1.42
CA TYR A 329 -18.33 -23.69 -1.83
C TYR A 329 -17.53 -23.15 -0.63
N LEU A 330 -18.18 -22.35 0.21
CA LEU A 330 -17.58 -21.78 1.42
C LEU A 330 -17.15 -22.85 2.43
N SER A 331 -17.91 -23.94 2.59
CA SER A 331 -17.48 -25.11 3.35
C SER A 331 -16.21 -25.73 2.76
N ARG A 332 -16.14 -25.90 1.44
CA ARG A 332 -14.97 -26.46 0.75
C ARG A 332 -13.73 -25.56 0.79
N THR A 333 -13.87 -24.25 1.01
CA THR A 333 -12.70 -23.38 1.27
C THR A 333 -12.01 -23.61 2.61
N GLN A 334 -12.67 -24.25 3.59
CA GLN A 334 -12.16 -24.30 4.97
C GLN A 334 -10.90 -25.16 5.11
N TYR A 335 -9.80 -24.49 5.45
CA TYR A 335 -8.47 -25.07 5.55
C TYR A 335 -8.34 -26.20 6.59
N ASN A 336 -9.12 -26.14 7.67
CA ASN A 336 -9.08 -27.08 8.80
C ASN A 336 -10.19 -28.14 8.79
N LEU A 337 -11.28 -27.95 8.04
CA LEU A 337 -12.41 -28.88 7.98
C LEU A 337 -12.52 -29.64 6.65
N ASN A 338 -11.86 -29.17 5.58
CA ASN A 338 -11.82 -29.87 4.30
C ASN A 338 -10.49 -30.63 4.11
N VAL A 339 -10.42 -31.86 4.62
CA VAL A 339 -9.24 -32.74 4.54
C VAL A 339 -8.86 -33.14 3.12
N ASP A 340 -9.75 -32.98 2.13
CA ASP A 340 -9.47 -33.27 0.74
C ASP A 340 -8.78 -32.09 0.03
N LYS A 341 -9.06 -30.84 0.46
CA LYS A 341 -8.54 -29.60 -0.14
C LYS A 341 -7.02 -29.68 -0.34
N PRO A 342 -6.51 -29.55 -1.57
CA PRO A 342 -5.08 -29.44 -1.80
C PRO A 342 -4.52 -28.18 -1.12
N THR A 343 -3.30 -28.26 -0.62
CA THR A 343 -2.62 -27.12 0.00
C THR A 343 -1.16 -27.03 -0.42
N ILE A 344 -0.60 -25.82 -0.40
CA ILE A 344 0.84 -25.56 -0.49
C ILE A 344 1.47 -25.33 0.89
N ALA A 345 0.68 -25.49 1.96
CA ALA A 345 1.13 -25.33 3.33
C ALA A 345 2.04 -26.48 3.79
N PRO A 346 3.00 -26.22 4.71
CA PRO A 346 3.98 -27.21 5.14
C PRO A 346 3.39 -28.44 5.87
N TRP A 347 2.16 -28.34 6.37
CA TRP A 347 1.34 -29.47 6.84
C TRP A 347 -0.06 -29.42 6.22
N LYS A 348 -0.55 -30.59 5.78
CA LYS A 348 -1.97 -30.82 5.47
C LYS A 348 -2.66 -31.33 6.74
N PHE A 349 -3.85 -30.80 7.06
CA PHE A 349 -4.67 -31.31 8.17
C PHE A 349 -5.56 -32.46 7.68
N SER A 350 -5.77 -33.45 8.56
CA SER A 350 -6.40 -34.75 8.29
C SER A 350 -7.15 -35.24 9.53
#